data_AF-A0A534RLJ8-F1
#
_entry.id   AF-A0A534RLJ8-F1
#
_cell.length_a   1.000
_cell.length_b   1.000
_cell.length_c   1.000
_cell.angle_alpha   90.00
_cell.angle_beta   90.00
_cell.angle_gamma   90.00
#
_symmetry.space_group_name_H-M   'P 1'
#
loop_
_entity.id
_entity.type
_entity.pdbx_description
1 polymer ?
#
loop_
_entity_poly.entity_id
_entity_poly.type
_entity_poly.pdbx_seq_one_letter_code
_entity_poly.pdbx_strand_id
1 'polypeptide(L)'
;MLVAAVACARGEHQGPGEVTHARVPSPVVAGRASEEARAATALGPVPGGAAKQILFGDLHVHTTFSADAFIASLPMLQGEGVHPPADACDFARFCSALDFWSINDHAEAISPRHWQETKESIRQCNAVAGDPHDPDLVAFLGWEWTQVGTTPADHYGHKNVIFRDTADDRVPTRPISALNRQLIGAMRVMAPLWQRIQFPLHDWANRQRYFDFQQFQMELRDVPLCPPGVDTRTLPTD
;
A
#
# COMPACT_ATOMS: atom_id res chain seq x y z
N MET A 1 -1.30 19.60 37.51
CA MET A 1 -2.03 18.58 36.71
C MET A 1 -1.76 18.64 35.20
N LEU A 2 -1.15 19.69 34.63
CA LEU A 2 -0.81 19.73 33.18
C LEU A 2 0.36 18.81 32.78
N VAL A 3 1.29 18.53 33.69
CA VAL A 3 2.53 17.78 33.39
C VAL A 3 2.29 16.26 33.25
N ALA A 4 1.21 15.73 33.85
CA ALA A 4 0.89 14.30 33.78
C ALA A 4 0.20 13.90 32.46
N ALA A 5 -0.40 14.84 31.73
CA ALA A 5 -1.11 14.55 30.48
C ALA A 5 -0.16 14.34 29.28
N VAL A 6 1.10 14.79 29.38
CA VAL A 6 2.09 14.69 28.30
C VAL A 6 2.67 13.27 28.17
N ALA A 7 2.56 12.44 29.21
CA ALA A 7 3.06 11.06 29.19
C ALA A 7 2.18 10.08 28.39
N CYS A 8 0.91 10.44 28.09
CA CYS A 8 -0.02 9.62 27.30
C CYS A 8 -0.14 10.03 25.82
N ALA A 9 0.76 10.87 25.31
CA ALA A 9 0.65 11.50 23.98
C ALA A 9 1.64 10.92 22.95
N ARG A 10 1.85 9.59 22.94
CA ARG A 10 2.72 8.94 21.96
C ARG A 10 1.88 8.18 20.92
N GLY A 11 2.19 8.39 19.65
CA GLY A 11 1.62 7.61 18.57
C GLY A 11 2.23 6.22 18.51
N GLU A 12 1.44 5.30 17.98
CA GLU A 12 1.85 3.93 17.71
C GLU A 12 2.18 3.80 16.22
N HIS A 13 3.07 2.85 15.92
CA HIS A 13 3.40 2.52 14.55
C HIS A 13 2.21 1.82 13.89
N GLN A 14 1.78 2.32 12.73
CA GLN A 14 0.72 1.68 11.95
C GLN A 14 1.27 0.39 11.34
N GLY A 15 0.91 -0.76 11.89
CA GLY A 15 1.36 -2.06 11.40
C GLY A 15 0.58 -2.55 10.16
N PRO A 16 1.03 -3.67 9.56
CA PRO A 16 0.46 -4.21 8.33
C PRO A 16 -0.91 -4.90 8.47
N GLY A 17 -1.41 -5.05 9.70
CA GLY A 17 -2.58 -5.89 10.00
C GLY A 17 -2.24 -7.38 9.94
N GLU A 18 -3.27 -8.22 9.95
CA GLU A 18 -3.14 -9.68 9.88
C GLU A 18 -3.97 -10.22 8.70
N VAL A 19 -3.32 -10.88 7.75
CA VAL A 19 -4.02 -11.49 6.60
C VAL A 19 -4.89 -12.65 7.10
N THR A 20 -6.13 -12.73 6.63
CA THR A 20 -6.99 -13.88 6.95
C THR A 20 -6.41 -15.17 6.35
N HIS A 21 -6.05 -16.11 7.23
CA HIS A 21 -5.46 -17.40 6.84
C HIS A 21 -6.46 -18.40 6.22
N ALA A 22 -7.77 -18.11 6.29
CA ALA A 22 -8.76 -18.91 5.60
C ALA A 22 -8.62 -18.76 4.08
N ARG A 23 -8.78 -19.86 3.34
CA ARG A 23 -8.82 -19.83 1.87
C ARG A 23 -10.20 -19.39 1.37
N VAL A 24 -10.27 -18.86 0.16
CA VAL A 24 -11.56 -18.73 -0.53
C VAL A 24 -12.13 -20.15 -0.69
N PRO A 25 -13.39 -20.41 -0.32
CA PRO A 25 -13.94 -21.76 -0.43
C PRO A 25 -13.85 -22.31 -1.86
N SER A 26 -13.37 -23.54 -2.02
CA SER A 26 -13.20 -24.17 -3.35
C SER A 26 -14.45 -24.11 -4.25
N PRO A 27 -15.69 -24.26 -3.74
CA PRO A 27 -16.89 -24.09 -4.57
C PRO A 27 -17.06 -22.67 -5.14
N VAL A 28 -16.60 -21.63 -4.43
CA VAL A 28 -16.63 -20.24 -4.90
C VAL A 28 -15.63 -20.06 -6.05
N VAL A 29 -14.39 -20.54 -5.87
CA VAL A 29 -13.34 -20.48 -6.91
C VAL A 29 -13.77 -21.25 -8.17
N ALA A 30 -14.26 -22.48 -8.00
CA ALA A 30 -14.79 -23.28 -9.11
C ALA A 30 -16.00 -22.63 -9.80
N GLY A 31 -16.82 -21.90 -9.05
CA GLY A 31 -17.92 -21.09 -9.57
C GLY A 31 -17.41 -20.00 -10.51
N ARG A 32 -16.38 -19.24 -10.14
CA ARG A 32 -15.77 -18.20 -10.98
C ARG A 32 -15.29 -18.76 -12.32
N ALA A 33 -14.51 -19.84 -12.29
CA ALA A 33 -14.02 -20.51 -13.50
C ALA A 33 -15.16 -21.03 -14.39
N SER A 34 -16.25 -21.53 -13.79
CA SER A 34 -17.42 -22.00 -14.52
C SER A 34 -18.18 -20.85 -15.22
N GLU A 35 -18.28 -19.69 -14.58
CA GLU A 35 -18.86 -18.49 -15.19
C GLU A 35 -18.00 -17.95 -16.33
N GLU A 36 -16.67 -17.89 -16.17
CA GLU A 36 -15.75 -17.53 -17.25
C GLU A 36 -15.86 -18.46 -18.46
N ALA A 37 -15.87 -19.78 -18.23
CA ALA A 37 -16.03 -20.77 -19.29
C ALA A 37 -17.36 -20.61 -20.03
N ARG A 38 -18.44 -20.29 -19.31
CA ARG A 38 -19.75 -20.03 -19.90
C ARG A 38 -19.74 -18.74 -20.74
N ALA A 39 -19.12 -17.68 -20.24
CA ALA A 39 -18.96 -16.42 -20.97
C ALA A 39 -18.12 -16.59 -22.24
N ALA A 40 -17.00 -17.30 -22.15
CA ALA A 40 -16.14 -17.62 -23.29
C ALA A 40 -16.90 -18.44 -24.35
N THR A 41 -17.69 -19.43 -23.93
CA THR A 41 -18.54 -20.22 -24.85
C THR A 41 -19.59 -19.35 -25.55
N ALA A 42 -20.21 -18.42 -24.83
CA ALA A 42 -21.23 -17.52 -25.37
C ALA A 42 -20.66 -16.53 -26.41
N LEU A 43 -19.40 -16.12 -26.26
CA LEU A 43 -18.71 -15.23 -27.21
C LEU A 43 -18.29 -15.93 -28.52
N GLY A 44 -18.25 -17.27 -28.52
CA GLY A 44 -17.85 -18.07 -29.69
C GLY A 44 -16.33 -18.11 -29.94
N PRO A 45 -15.88 -18.76 -31.02
CA PRO A 45 -14.45 -18.95 -31.29
C PRO A 45 -13.77 -17.62 -31.62
N VAL A 46 -12.71 -17.28 -30.89
CA VAL A 46 -11.80 -16.18 -31.24
C VAL A 46 -10.77 -16.68 -32.27
N PRO A 47 -10.68 -16.09 -33.47
CA PRO A 47 -9.70 -16.53 -34.47
C PRO A 47 -8.25 -16.35 -33.98
N GLY A 48 -7.46 -17.44 -33.97
CA GLY A 48 -5.99 -17.36 -33.92
C GLY A 48 -5.28 -17.47 -32.57
N GLY A 49 -5.86 -18.08 -31.53
CA GLY A 49 -5.14 -18.27 -30.27
C GLY A 49 -5.57 -19.52 -29.48
N ALA A 50 -4.62 -20.08 -28.72
CA ALA A 50 -4.91 -21.06 -27.66
C ALA A 50 -5.97 -20.51 -26.70
N ALA A 51 -6.65 -21.40 -25.95
CA ALA A 51 -7.59 -20.99 -24.90
C ALA A 51 -6.91 -19.99 -23.95
N LYS A 52 -7.35 -18.73 -23.99
CA LYS A 52 -6.89 -17.66 -23.08
C LYS A 52 -7.91 -17.51 -21.96
N GLN A 53 -7.44 -17.26 -20.76
CA GLN A 53 -8.27 -16.87 -19.63
C GLN A 53 -8.36 -15.34 -19.56
N ILE A 54 -9.52 -14.82 -19.21
CA ILE A 54 -9.70 -13.40 -18.86
C ILE A 54 -9.41 -13.29 -17.37
N LEU A 55 -8.65 -12.30 -16.94
CA LEU A 55 -8.39 -12.06 -15.52
C LEU A 55 -8.76 -10.61 -15.20
N PHE A 56 -9.38 -10.38 -14.06
CA PHE A 56 -9.78 -9.09 -13.53
C PHE A 56 -8.93 -8.74 -12.32
N GLY A 57 -8.37 -7.53 -12.33
CA GLY A 57 -7.50 -7.12 -11.25
C GLY A 57 -7.34 -5.62 -11.12
N ASP A 58 -6.69 -5.22 -10.04
CA ASP A 58 -6.43 -3.82 -9.69
C ASP A 58 -4.92 -3.59 -9.49
N LEU A 59 -4.33 -2.77 -10.35
CA LEU A 59 -2.88 -2.50 -10.34
C LEU A 59 -2.51 -1.19 -9.63
N HIS A 60 -3.41 -0.62 -8.83
CA HIS A 60 -3.19 0.65 -8.15
C HIS A 60 -3.90 0.75 -6.79
N VAL A 61 -3.44 -0.03 -5.81
CA VAL A 61 -4.02 -0.03 -4.46
C VAL A 61 -3.15 0.75 -3.47
N HIS A 62 -3.77 1.65 -2.70
CA HIS A 62 -3.17 2.35 -1.57
C HIS A 62 -3.72 1.82 -0.24
N THR A 63 -2.89 1.83 0.78
CA THR A 63 -3.16 1.40 2.14
C THR A 63 -2.76 2.51 3.11
N THR A 64 -3.00 2.35 4.40
CA THR A 64 -2.52 3.32 5.40
C THR A 64 -1.00 3.37 5.57
N PHE A 65 -0.24 2.64 4.75
CA PHE A 65 1.18 2.88 4.57
C PHE A 65 1.47 4.03 3.58
N SER A 66 0.51 4.44 2.75
CA SER A 66 0.58 5.68 1.99
C SER A 66 0.08 6.86 2.82
N ALA A 67 0.63 8.04 2.55
CA ALA A 67 0.26 9.23 3.32
C ALA A 67 -1.13 9.77 2.94
N ASP A 68 -1.57 9.66 1.69
CA ASP A 68 -2.88 10.14 1.26
C ASP A 68 -4.01 9.27 1.83
N ALA A 69 -3.90 7.95 1.77
CA ALA A 69 -4.87 7.03 2.36
C ALA A 69 -4.85 7.14 3.90
N PHE A 70 -3.68 7.32 4.53
CA PHE A 70 -3.64 7.52 5.97
C PHE A 70 -4.25 8.86 6.39
N ILE A 71 -4.06 9.94 5.63
CA ILE A 71 -4.78 11.20 5.86
C ILE A 71 -6.29 11.00 5.70
N ALA A 72 -6.72 10.34 4.61
CA ALA A 72 -8.13 10.06 4.35
C ALA A 72 -8.79 9.21 5.44
N SER A 73 -8.02 8.36 6.12
CA SER A 73 -8.50 7.55 7.26
C SER A 73 -8.81 8.35 8.54
N LEU A 74 -8.36 9.60 8.62
CA LEU A 74 -8.44 10.38 9.84
C LEU A 74 -9.90 10.81 10.13
N PRO A 75 -10.31 10.81 11.41
CA PRO A 75 -11.67 11.19 11.79
C PRO A 75 -12.05 12.62 11.39
N MET A 76 -11.08 13.54 11.34
CA MET A 76 -11.32 14.93 10.89
C MET A 76 -11.80 15.01 9.42
N LEU A 77 -11.51 13.99 8.61
CA LEU A 77 -11.97 13.85 7.23
C LEU A 77 -13.13 12.86 7.11
N GLN A 78 -13.75 12.47 8.23
CA GLN A 78 -14.81 11.48 8.31
C GLN A 78 -14.38 10.10 7.76
N GLY A 79 -13.08 9.78 7.85
CA GLY A 79 -12.54 8.49 7.43
C GLY A 79 -13.05 7.32 8.27
N GLU A 80 -13.29 6.19 7.60
CA GLU A 80 -13.86 4.97 8.20
C GLU A 80 -12.89 4.27 9.17
N GLY A 81 -11.60 4.55 9.05
CA GLY A 81 -10.57 3.92 9.86
C GLY A 81 -9.36 3.55 9.03
N VAL A 82 -8.43 2.85 9.67
CA VAL A 82 -7.18 2.43 9.02
C VAL A 82 -7.41 1.18 8.20
N HIS A 83 -6.82 1.15 7.00
CA HIS A 83 -6.86 0.03 6.06
C HIS A 83 -5.43 -0.38 5.71
N PRO A 84 -4.81 -1.26 6.51
CA PRO A 84 -3.43 -1.68 6.30
C PRO A 84 -3.29 -2.70 5.14
N PRO A 85 -2.07 -3.05 4.72
CA PRO A 85 -1.82 -4.05 3.66
C PRO A 85 -2.59 -5.37 3.76
N ALA A 86 -2.83 -5.90 4.97
CA ALA A 86 -3.64 -7.09 5.15
C ALA A 86 -5.11 -6.91 4.72
N ASP A 87 -5.72 -5.76 5.02
CA ASP A 87 -7.09 -5.44 4.60
C ASP A 87 -7.19 -5.42 3.08
N ALA A 88 -6.18 -4.89 2.39
CA ALA A 88 -6.15 -4.88 0.92
C ALA A 88 -6.14 -6.30 0.34
N CYS A 89 -5.35 -7.22 0.92
CA CYS A 89 -5.37 -8.62 0.55
C CYS A 89 -6.76 -9.25 0.76
N ASP A 90 -7.35 -9.08 1.94
CA ASP A 90 -8.63 -9.69 2.27
C ASP A 90 -9.78 -9.10 1.46
N PHE A 91 -9.76 -7.79 1.21
CA PHE A 91 -10.74 -7.13 0.34
C PHE A 91 -10.65 -7.66 -1.10
N ALA A 92 -9.44 -7.81 -1.65
CA ALA A 92 -9.24 -8.40 -2.97
C ALA A 92 -9.79 -9.83 -3.06
N ARG A 93 -9.56 -10.66 -2.03
CA ARG A 93 -9.96 -12.07 -1.99
C ARG A 93 -11.46 -12.28 -1.79
N PHE A 94 -12.02 -11.59 -0.80
CA PHE A 94 -13.35 -11.89 -0.27
C PHE A 94 -14.43 -10.90 -0.69
N CYS A 95 -14.09 -9.64 -0.96
CA CYS A 95 -15.07 -8.60 -1.29
C CYS A 95 -15.13 -8.32 -2.78
N SER A 96 -13.98 -8.08 -3.43
CA SER A 96 -13.90 -7.75 -4.85
C SER A 96 -13.75 -8.96 -5.75
N ALA A 97 -13.35 -10.11 -5.20
CA ALA A 97 -13.13 -11.35 -5.96
C ALA A 97 -12.17 -11.16 -7.15
N LEU A 98 -11.07 -10.42 -6.93
CA LEU A 98 -10.05 -10.18 -7.95
C LEU A 98 -9.24 -11.45 -8.23
N ASP A 99 -8.68 -11.54 -9.44
CA ASP A 99 -7.71 -12.56 -9.83
C ASP A 99 -6.27 -12.11 -9.59
N PHE A 100 -6.04 -10.80 -9.63
CA PHE A 100 -4.76 -10.21 -9.25
C PHE A 100 -4.89 -8.78 -8.71
N TRP A 101 -3.92 -8.35 -7.92
CA TRP A 101 -3.81 -6.95 -7.51
C TRP A 101 -2.37 -6.53 -7.26
N SER A 102 -2.09 -5.24 -7.19
CA SER A 102 -0.77 -4.69 -6.84
C SER A 102 -0.88 -3.66 -5.72
N ILE A 103 -0.01 -3.78 -4.72
CA ILE A 103 0.17 -2.75 -3.70
C ILE A 103 1.04 -1.63 -4.27
N ASN A 104 0.54 -0.39 -4.21
CA ASN A 104 1.15 0.77 -4.83
C ASN A 104 1.08 2.00 -3.93
N ASP A 105 1.36 1.81 -2.63
CA ASP A 105 1.56 2.93 -1.71
C ASP A 105 2.62 3.92 -2.26
N HIS A 106 2.42 5.21 -1.98
CA HIS A 106 3.36 6.27 -2.38
C HIS A 106 4.77 6.04 -1.83
N ALA A 107 5.77 5.93 -2.71
CA ALA A 107 7.16 5.66 -2.34
C ALA A 107 7.77 6.71 -1.40
N GLU A 108 7.33 7.97 -1.46
CA GLU A 108 7.72 9.03 -0.53
C GLU A 108 7.26 8.78 0.91
N ALA A 109 6.24 7.95 1.09
CA ALA A 109 5.53 7.69 2.33
C ALA A 109 5.76 6.28 2.89
N ILE A 110 6.71 5.52 2.32
CA ILE A 110 7.10 4.20 2.83
C ILE A 110 8.40 4.32 3.62
N SER A 111 8.35 3.98 4.91
CA SER A 111 9.54 3.84 5.76
C SER A 111 10.27 2.51 5.48
N PRO A 112 11.56 2.34 5.84
CA PRO A 112 12.25 1.06 5.73
C PRO A 112 11.49 -0.08 6.42
N ARG A 113 10.85 0.20 7.56
CA ARG A 113 10.02 -0.76 8.29
C ARG A 113 8.78 -1.13 7.50
N HIS A 114 8.01 -0.14 7.03
CA HIS A 114 6.83 -0.39 6.19
C HIS A 114 7.20 -1.16 4.93
N TRP A 115 8.37 -0.91 4.31
CA TRP A 115 8.77 -1.69 3.14
C TRP A 115 8.98 -3.17 3.46
N GLN A 116 9.60 -3.51 4.59
CA GLN A 116 9.72 -4.91 5.01
C GLN A 116 8.35 -5.52 5.28
N GLU A 117 7.47 -4.79 5.96
CA GLU A 117 6.11 -5.22 6.27
C GLU A 117 5.27 -5.40 5.01
N THR A 118 5.34 -4.50 4.02
CA THR A 118 4.70 -4.63 2.70
C THR A 118 5.17 -5.89 1.99
N LYS A 119 6.50 -6.14 1.92
CA LYS A 119 7.04 -7.36 1.31
C LYS A 119 6.49 -8.61 1.98
N GLU A 120 6.45 -8.61 3.31
CA GLU A 120 5.95 -9.73 4.08
C GLU A 120 4.44 -9.93 3.89
N SER A 121 3.62 -8.88 3.96
CA SER A 121 2.18 -8.95 3.71
C SER A 121 1.86 -9.49 2.31
N ILE A 122 2.59 -9.08 1.27
CA ILE A 122 2.41 -9.61 -0.08
C ILE A 122 2.77 -11.10 -0.16
N ARG A 123 3.85 -11.54 0.51
CA ARG A 123 4.20 -12.97 0.60
C ARG A 123 3.13 -13.77 1.34
N GLN A 124 2.62 -13.24 2.46
CA GLN A 124 1.56 -13.87 3.24
C GLN A 124 0.28 -13.99 2.42
N CYS A 125 -0.12 -12.95 1.69
CA CYS A 125 -1.27 -12.96 0.79
C CYS A 125 -1.15 -14.05 -0.28
N ASN A 126 0.00 -14.13 -0.95
CA ASN A 126 0.26 -15.17 -1.95
C ASN A 126 0.32 -16.58 -1.34
N ALA A 127 0.85 -16.74 -0.13
CA ALA A 127 0.95 -18.03 0.54
C ALA A 127 -0.42 -18.65 0.88
N VAL A 128 -1.43 -17.81 1.13
CA VAL A 128 -2.80 -18.27 1.41
C VAL A 128 -3.64 -18.43 0.14
N ALA A 129 -3.15 -18.02 -1.02
CA ALA A 129 -3.89 -18.01 -2.29
C ALA A 129 -3.98 -19.36 -3.03
N GLY A 130 -3.29 -20.41 -2.58
CA GLY A 130 -3.56 -21.74 -3.12
C GLY A 130 -2.35 -22.50 -3.64
N ASP A 131 -2.54 -23.17 -4.78
CA ASP A 131 -1.46 -23.76 -5.56
C ASP A 131 -0.69 -22.63 -6.25
N PRO A 132 0.64 -22.50 -6.08
CA PRO A 132 1.42 -21.47 -6.76
C PRO A 132 1.35 -21.51 -8.30
N HIS A 133 0.96 -22.63 -8.90
CA HIS A 133 0.77 -22.74 -10.36
C HIS A 133 -0.64 -22.37 -10.82
N ASP A 134 -1.60 -22.32 -9.90
CA ASP A 134 -3.01 -22.00 -10.15
C ASP A 134 -3.63 -21.39 -8.87
N PRO A 135 -3.19 -20.18 -8.46
CA PRO A 135 -3.68 -19.55 -7.25
C PRO A 135 -5.04 -18.89 -7.48
N ASP A 136 -5.84 -18.75 -6.43
CA ASP A 136 -7.11 -18.00 -6.46
C ASP A 136 -6.94 -16.48 -6.50
N LEU A 137 -5.70 -15.99 -6.28
CA LEU A 137 -5.30 -14.59 -6.35
C LEU A 137 -3.78 -14.47 -6.54
N VAL A 138 -3.34 -13.50 -7.35
CA VAL A 138 -1.92 -13.05 -7.38
C VAL A 138 -1.78 -11.65 -6.80
N ALA A 139 -1.03 -11.52 -5.71
CA ALA A 139 -0.65 -10.23 -5.12
C ALA A 139 0.74 -9.80 -5.60
N PHE A 140 0.81 -8.67 -6.30
CA PHE A 140 2.06 -8.08 -6.76
C PHE A 140 2.62 -7.07 -5.76
N LEU A 141 3.93 -7.17 -5.53
CA LEU A 141 4.68 -6.16 -4.80
C LEU A 141 4.90 -4.93 -5.68
N GLY A 142 4.80 -3.74 -5.12
CA GLY A 142 5.06 -2.51 -5.84
C GLY A 142 5.09 -1.29 -4.94
N TRP A 143 5.16 -0.14 -5.61
CA TRP A 143 4.90 1.18 -5.03
C TRP A 143 4.45 2.13 -6.15
N GLU A 144 3.90 3.27 -5.77
CA GLU A 144 3.70 4.39 -6.70
C GLU A 144 4.88 5.35 -6.60
N TRP A 145 5.56 5.59 -7.72
CA TRP A 145 6.51 6.67 -7.86
C TRP A 145 5.74 7.94 -8.24
N THR A 146 5.68 8.89 -7.33
CA THR A 146 4.80 10.06 -7.44
C THR A 146 5.63 11.33 -7.59
N GLN A 147 5.63 11.89 -8.79
CA GLN A 147 6.38 13.11 -9.09
C GLN A 147 5.47 14.25 -9.53
N VAL A 148 5.72 15.41 -8.94
CA VAL A 148 5.03 16.65 -9.26
C VAL A 148 6.06 17.70 -9.66
N GLY A 149 6.05 18.11 -10.92
CA GLY A 149 6.75 19.30 -11.40
C GLY A 149 5.94 20.58 -11.22
N THR A 150 6.62 21.73 -11.18
CA THR A 150 5.96 23.05 -11.12
C THR A 150 5.67 23.63 -12.51
N THR A 151 6.20 23.00 -13.55
CA THR A 151 6.03 23.34 -14.96
C THR A 151 5.72 22.06 -15.76
N PRO A 152 5.18 22.18 -16.98
CA PRO A 152 5.01 21.00 -17.84
C PRO A 152 6.32 20.29 -18.20
N ALA A 153 7.45 21.02 -18.22
CA ALA A 153 8.74 20.48 -18.63
C ALA A 153 9.41 19.61 -17.54
N ASP A 154 9.03 19.79 -16.28
CA ASP A 154 9.55 19.04 -15.13
C ASP A 154 8.49 18.20 -14.41
N HIS A 155 7.31 18.02 -15.03
CA HIS A 155 6.21 17.20 -14.51
C HIS A 155 6.14 15.85 -15.24
N TYR A 156 6.59 14.79 -14.57
CA TYR A 156 6.65 13.41 -15.08
C TYR A 156 5.46 12.56 -14.64
N GLY A 157 4.59 13.12 -13.80
CA GLY A 157 3.41 12.47 -13.28
C GLY A 157 3.75 11.29 -12.37
N HIS A 158 2.77 10.41 -12.23
CA HIS A 158 2.84 9.28 -11.31
C HIS A 158 2.99 7.97 -12.08
N LYS A 159 3.72 7.00 -11.52
CA LYS A 159 4.02 5.71 -12.16
C LYS A 159 3.98 4.58 -11.14
N ASN A 160 3.19 3.56 -11.39
CA ASN A 160 3.24 2.33 -10.61
C ASN A 160 4.44 1.49 -11.05
N VAL A 161 5.26 1.11 -10.08
CA VAL A 161 6.34 0.15 -10.23
C VAL A 161 5.84 -1.17 -9.66
N ILE A 162 5.80 -2.21 -10.48
CA ILE A 162 5.22 -3.50 -10.13
C ILE A 162 6.28 -4.57 -10.36
N PHE A 163 6.55 -5.38 -9.34
CA PHE A 163 7.55 -6.43 -9.36
C PHE A 163 6.92 -7.79 -9.63
N ARG A 164 7.59 -8.57 -10.49
CA ARG A 164 7.26 -9.97 -10.73
C ARG A 164 7.66 -10.87 -9.55
N ASP A 165 8.79 -10.56 -8.94
CA ASP A 165 9.38 -11.33 -7.85
C ASP A 165 9.06 -10.67 -6.49
N THR A 166 9.10 -11.43 -5.41
CA THR A 166 8.96 -10.94 -4.03
C THR A 166 10.13 -11.34 -3.13
N ALA A 167 11.11 -12.11 -3.63
CA ALA A 167 12.29 -12.51 -2.88
C ALA A 167 13.21 -11.32 -2.61
N ASP A 168 13.81 -11.26 -1.42
CA ASP A 168 14.59 -10.10 -0.96
C ASP A 168 15.78 -9.75 -1.86
N ASP A 169 16.40 -10.73 -2.51
CA ASP A 169 17.51 -10.57 -3.44
C ASP A 169 17.08 -10.23 -4.88
N ARG A 170 15.77 -10.23 -5.14
CA ARG A 170 15.16 -9.99 -6.46
C ARG A 170 14.40 -8.68 -6.54
N VAL A 171 14.21 -7.99 -5.42
CA VAL A 171 13.48 -6.72 -5.33
C VAL A 171 14.35 -5.65 -4.68
N PRO A 172 14.07 -4.36 -4.90
CA PRO A 172 14.85 -3.28 -4.29
C PRO A 172 14.86 -3.32 -2.76
N THR A 173 15.99 -2.94 -2.16
CA THR A 173 16.18 -2.91 -0.70
C THR A 173 15.26 -1.90 -0.01
N ARG A 174 14.90 -0.81 -0.71
CA ARG A 174 13.90 0.18 -0.31
C ARG A 174 13.25 0.85 -1.54
N PRO A 175 12.04 1.44 -1.40
CA PRO A 175 11.39 2.17 -2.48
C PRO A 175 12.19 3.39 -2.92
N ILE A 176 12.02 3.77 -4.19
CA ILE A 176 12.65 4.95 -4.76
C ILE A 176 11.56 6.01 -4.88
N SER A 177 11.68 7.10 -4.13
CA SER A 177 10.75 8.22 -4.22
C SER A 177 11.22 9.26 -5.24
N ALA A 178 10.28 10.06 -5.75
CA ALA A 178 10.61 11.22 -6.58
C ALA A 178 11.02 12.45 -5.74
N LEU A 179 11.07 12.31 -4.41
CA LEU A 179 11.39 13.40 -3.50
C LEU A 179 12.75 13.98 -3.81
N ASN A 180 12.82 15.31 -3.81
CA ASN A 180 14.06 16.05 -3.86
C ASN A 180 14.02 17.21 -2.85
N ARG A 181 15.13 17.93 -2.70
CA ARG A 181 15.23 19.02 -1.72
C ARG A 181 14.29 20.19 -2.03
N GLN A 182 13.91 20.38 -3.29
CA GLN A 182 12.99 21.44 -3.73
C GLN A 182 11.53 21.05 -3.52
N LEU A 183 11.22 19.76 -3.66
CA LEU A 183 9.92 19.13 -3.47
C LEU A 183 10.02 18.20 -2.25
N ILE A 184 10.29 18.75 -1.07
CA ILE A 184 10.01 18.01 0.16
C ILE A 184 8.53 17.70 0.09
N GLY A 185 8.19 16.42 -0.06
CA GLY A 185 6.82 16.00 -0.25
C GLY A 185 6.01 16.58 0.88
N ALA A 186 4.97 17.35 0.54
CA ALA A 186 4.07 17.97 1.53
C ALA A 186 3.59 16.94 2.57
N MET A 187 3.59 15.66 2.18
CA MET A 187 3.21 14.49 2.96
C MET A 187 4.23 14.05 4.05
N ARG A 188 5.49 14.51 4.01
CA ARG A 188 6.48 14.32 5.11
C ARG A 188 6.50 15.48 6.10
N VAL A 189 5.78 16.56 5.82
CA VAL A 189 5.80 17.77 6.65
C VAL A 189 4.82 17.61 7.80
N MET A 190 5.37 17.62 9.02
CA MET A 190 4.59 17.68 10.25
C MET A 190 3.53 18.77 10.21
N ALA A 191 2.29 18.40 10.57
CA ALA A 191 1.25 19.37 10.84
C ALA A 191 1.72 20.44 11.86
N PRO A 192 1.30 21.71 11.74
CA PRO A 192 1.62 22.76 12.69
C PRO A 192 1.30 22.36 14.14
N LEU A 193 2.12 22.82 15.10
CA LEU A 193 1.99 22.47 16.51
C LEU A 193 0.57 22.68 17.05
N TRP A 194 -0.11 23.76 16.65
CA TRP A 194 -1.47 24.03 17.07
C TRP A 194 -2.46 22.96 16.59
N GLN A 195 -2.34 22.42 15.37
CA GLN A 195 -3.18 21.33 14.87
C GLN A 195 -2.93 20.04 15.65
N ARG A 196 -1.65 19.72 15.87
CA ARG A 196 -1.23 18.53 16.64
C ARG A 196 -1.72 18.53 18.08
N ILE A 197 -2.02 19.72 18.64
CA ILE A 197 -2.60 19.87 19.97
C ILE A 197 -4.13 19.92 19.89
N GLN A 198 -4.71 20.72 19.00
CA GLN A 198 -6.15 20.97 18.97
C GLN A 198 -6.94 19.75 18.48
N PHE A 199 -6.51 19.04 17.44
CA PHE A 199 -7.28 17.90 16.92
C PHE A 199 -7.44 16.77 17.95
N PRO A 200 -6.37 16.29 18.63
CA PRO A 200 -6.52 15.27 19.67
C PRO A 200 -7.31 15.75 20.90
N LEU A 201 -7.33 17.06 21.18
CA LEU A 201 -8.10 17.63 22.30
C LEU A 201 -9.60 17.73 22.00
N HIS A 202 -9.96 18.20 20.81
CA HIS A 202 -11.38 18.36 20.42
C HIS A 202 -12.03 17.04 20.04
N ASP A 203 -11.25 16.10 19.51
CA ASP A 203 -11.69 14.75 19.18
C ASP A 203 -10.96 13.72 20.04
N TRP A 204 -11.18 13.85 21.36
CA TRP A 204 -10.48 13.07 22.37
C TRP A 204 -10.70 11.56 22.20
N ALA A 205 -11.89 11.13 21.78
CA ALA A 205 -12.21 9.71 21.57
C ALA A 205 -11.28 9.07 20.52
N ASN A 206 -10.91 9.82 19.48
CA ASN A 206 -10.04 9.35 18.40
C ASN A 206 -8.61 9.89 18.46
N ARG A 207 -8.21 10.50 19.59
CA ARG A 207 -6.88 11.12 19.78
C ARG A 207 -5.70 10.25 19.31
N GLN A 208 -5.80 8.93 19.51
CA GLN A 208 -4.76 7.98 19.13
C GLN A 208 -4.50 8.00 17.63
N ARG A 209 -5.54 8.05 16.78
CA ARG A 209 -5.39 8.12 15.31
C ARG A 209 -4.55 9.33 14.86
N TYR A 210 -4.74 10.47 15.51
CA TYR A 210 -3.93 11.66 15.23
C TYR A 210 -2.49 11.52 15.74
N PHE A 211 -2.27 10.82 16.85
CA PHE A 211 -0.93 10.54 17.35
C PHE A 211 -0.21 9.51 16.47
N ASP A 212 -0.90 8.48 15.98
CA ASP A 212 -0.36 7.48 15.06
C ASP A 212 0.05 8.12 13.74
N PHE A 213 -0.76 9.05 13.20
CA PHE A 213 -0.36 9.84 12.04
C PHE A 213 0.86 10.74 12.28
N GLN A 214 1.03 11.25 13.51
CA GLN A 214 2.26 11.95 13.87
C GLN A 214 3.46 10.99 13.94
N GLN A 215 3.27 9.78 14.49
CA GLN A 215 4.29 8.75 14.55
C GLN A 215 4.74 8.31 13.15
N PHE A 216 3.79 8.07 12.24
CA PHE A 216 4.04 7.78 10.82
C PHE A 216 4.93 8.84 10.15
N GLN A 217 4.53 10.11 10.25
CA GLN A 217 5.33 11.19 9.67
C GLN A 217 6.71 11.36 10.35
N MET A 218 6.84 11.06 11.65
CA MET A 218 8.14 11.03 12.33
C MET A 218 9.05 9.93 11.76
N GLU A 219 8.50 8.74 11.50
CA GLU A 219 9.24 7.65 10.85
C GLU A 219 9.72 8.04 9.45
N LEU A 220 8.89 8.77 8.68
CA LEU A 220 9.25 9.22 7.33
C LEU A 220 10.25 10.36 7.29
N ARG A 221 10.24 11.24 8.29
CA ARG A 221 11.19 12.36 8.38
C ARG A 221 12.63 11.86 8.44
N ASP A 222 12.83 10.72 9.10
CA ASP A 222 14.17 10.17 9.34
C ASP A 222 14.68 9.33 8.15
N VAL A 223 13.85 9.12 7.11
CA VAL A 223 14.23 8.38 5.88
C VAL A 223 15.03 9.28 4.91
N PRO A 224 16.28 8.94 4.58
CA PRO A 224 17.12 9.75 3.71
C PRO A 224 16.60 9.76 2.26
N LEU A 225 16.71 10.92 1.62
CA LEU A 225 16.45 11.05 0.18
C LEU A 225 17.37 10.15 -0.64
N CYS A 226 16.89 9.68 -1.79
CA CYS A 226 17.70 8.89 -2.71
C CYS A 226 18.83 9.78 -3.30
N PRO A 227 20.10 9.37 -3.17
CA PRO A 227 21.20 10.13 -3.77
C PRO A 227 21.12 10.11 -5.30
N PRO A 228 21.41 11.23 -5.98
CA PRO A 228 21.36 11.30 -7.43
C PRO A 228 22.43 10.39 -8.06
N GLY A 229 22.05 9.67 -9.11
CA GLY A 229 22.97 8.85 -9.91
C GLY A 229 23.42 7.53 -9.27
N VAL A 230 22.83 7.14 -8.13
CA VAL A 230 23.14 5.86 -7.45
C VAL A 230 22.16 4.79 -7.90
N ASP A 231 22.67 3.61 -8.27
CA ASP A 231 21.82 2.46 -8.64
C ASP A 231 21.03 1.97 -7.42
N THR A 232 19.78 1.65 -7.66
CA THR A 232 18.78 1.32 -6.64
C THR A 232 19.15 0.05 -5.87
N ARG A 233 19.91 -0.86 -6.50
CA ARG A 233 20.46 -2.08 -5.90
C ARG A 233 21.65 -1.82 -4.97
N THR A 234 22.22 -0.61 -5.02
CA THR A 234 23.35 -0.19 -4.17
C THR A 234 22.91 0.72 -3.03
N LEU A 235 21.61 1.03 -2.93
CA LEU A 235 21.07 1.82 -1.83
C LEU A 235 21.13 1.01 -0.53
N PRO A 236 21.50 1.65 0.58
CA PRO A 236 21.52 0.97 1.86
C PRO A 236 20.07 0.68 2.31
N THR A 237 19.95 -0.15 3.34
CA THR A 237 18.67 -0.59 3.89
C THR A 237 17.95 0.47 4.72
N ASP A 238 18.58 1.62 4.98
CA ASP A 238 18.10 2.73 5.81
C ASP A 238 17.68 3.98 5.01
#